data_AF-U7LCZ5-F1
#
_entry.id   AF-U7LCZ5-F1
#
_cell.length_a   1.000
_cell.length_b   1.000
_cell.length_c   1.000
_cell.angle_alpha   90.00
_cell.angle_beta   90.00
_cell.angle_gamma   90.00
#
_symmetry.space_group_name_H-M   'P 1'
#
loop_
_entity.id
_entity.type
_entity.pdbx_description
1 polymer ?
#
loop_
_entity_poly.entity_id
_entity_poly.type
_entity_poly.pdbx_seq_one_letter_code
_entity_poly.pdbx_strand_id
1 'polypeptide(L)'
;MIRGLTQNEEDILGVLTTEVTGHQQGNKQLASYYDGTHRVQRIGVAVPRTLSDIGVVSGWPATVVDTYGDLLRMDGFISPDYGEEMRLVTRRFNVPLRVSEAILDMLIFGLGLLAIEPDPHGVFRLRSVSPLSGSLLWDDATNGPVAGYRRSGVNSDGVYREVLYLQGEVIVISKDSTDMGTVRSVERFDVPGGGFPMFRLRNRLRTSHWSGQSEITPAVRYLTDAAARTLENMEYNSEFYASPQRWATGASPEDFGYDPEGMTEFDRVEMGWRTSIGKMLVINGEEDDPKQPSVGQFASSPPTPFIEQVRAYSQLIASESKIPAQYFGFMTENPPSGDSIRVWKEQLIRASEIKTELMNPDLLEMARVLVQISDFDQDVDIEGLVDGLEVDWRDPATASKAADADWALKLLTSGVLAPDSEVLLKNLHFSAADRLQIEQENRSKRLSQLAQVLQASTSQDQENTETPPQNSDQVAPSPRENASDDAREAR
;
A
#
# COMPACT_ATOMS: atom_id res chain seq x y z
N MET A 1 33.85 -18.53 -16.77
CA MET A 1 33.13 -18.89 -17.99
C MET A 1 32.13 -20.00 -17.75
N ILE A 2 30.91 -19.57 -17.46
CA ILE A 2 29.68 -20.34 -17.54
C ILE A 2 29.41 -20.62 -19.01
N ARG A 3 29.36 -21.91 -19.38
CA ARG A 3 29.08 -22.31 -20.76
C ARG A 3 27.71 -21.79 -21.19
N GLY A 4 27.67 -20.90 -22.19
CA GLY A 4 26.44 -20.30 -22.71
C GLY A 4 26.28 -18.79 -22.46
N LEU A 5 27.15 -18.20 -21.64
CA LEU A 5 27.26 -16.75 -21.46
C LEU A 5 28.50 -16.19 -22.15
N THR A 6 28.41 -14.93 -22.56
CA THR A 6 29.57 -14.14 -22.99
C THR A 6 30.32 -13.61 -21.75
N GLN A 7 31.59 -13.22 -21.93
CA GLN A 7 32.37 -12.65 -20.82
C GLN A 7 31.71 -11.38 -20.25
N ASN A 8 31.15 -10.52 -21.11
CA ASN A 8 30.48 -9.30 -20.67
C ASN A 8 29.20 -9.60 -19.86
N GLU A 9 28.42 -10.61 -20.27
CA GLU A 9 27.23 -11.04 -19.51
C GLU A 9 27.60 -11.60 -18.14
N GLU A 10 28.70 -12.36 -18.04
CA GLU A 10 29.22 -12.84 -16.75
C GLU A 10 29.68 -11.70 -15.85
N ASP A 11 30.35 -10.70 -16.41
CA ASP A 11 30.82 -9.53 -15.67
C ASP A 11 29.62 -8.71 -15.14
N ILE A 12 28.61 -8.46 -15.98
CA ILE A 12 27.36 -7.78 -15.59
C ILE A 12 26.62 -8.56 -14.50
N LEU A 13 26.49 -9.89 -14.66
CA LEU A 13 25.86 -10.75 -13.66
C LEU A 13 26.59 -10.67 -12.31
N GLY A 14 27.92 -10.63 -12.33
CA GLY A 14 28.75 -10.46 -11.14
C GLY A 14 28.51 -9.12 -10.43
N VAL A 15 28.42 -8.03 -11.19
CA VAL A 15 28.11 -6.68 -10.67
C VAL A 15 26.74 -6.68 -9.99
N LEU A 16 25.70 -7.13 -10.70
CA LEU A 16 24.33 -7.14 -10.20
C LEU A 16 24.16 -8.03 -8.95
N THR A 17 24.81 -9.19 -8.93
CA THR A 17 24.82 -10.08 -7.75
C THR A 17 25.51 -9.43 -6.54
N THR A 18 26.57 -8.66 -6.80
CA THR A 18 27.27 -7.90 -5.76
C THR A 18 26.39 -6.78 -5.20
N GLU A 19 25.62 -6.08 -6.04
CA GLU A 19 24.65 -5.07 -5.57
C GLU A 19 23.58 -5.67 -4.66
N VAL A 20 22.98 -6.80 -5.05
CA VAL A 20 21.99 -7.51 -4.20
C VAL A 20 22.60 -7.86 -2.84
N THR A 21 23.82 -8.40 -2.85
CA THR A 21 24.52 -8.79 -1.62
C THR A 21 24.86 -7.58 -0.75
N GLY A 22 25.28 -6.46 -1.36
CA GLY A 22 25.62 -5.22 -0.68
C GLY A 22 24.44 -4.58 0.04
N HIS A 23 23.24 -4.65 -0.54
CA HIS A 23 22.02 -4.10 0.07
C HIS A 23 21.26 -5.10 0.95
N GLN A 24 21.64 -6.38 0.94
CA GLN A 24 20.88 -7.44 1.61
C GLN A 24 20.68 -7.19 3.11
N GLN A 25 21.71 -6.74 3.82
CA GLN A 25 21.61 -6.51 5.28
C GLN A 25 20.66 -5.35 5.59
N GLY A 26 20.75 -4.25 4.84
CA GLY A 26 19.85 -3.10 5.01
C GLY A 26 18.40 -3.47 4.71
N ASN A 27 18.16 -4.19 3.61
CA ASN A 27 16.82 -4.64 3.24
C ASN A 27 16.25 -5.64 4.27
N LYS A 28 17.05 -6.60 4.77
CA LYS A 28 16.62 -7.50 5.86
C LYS A 28 16.25 -6.74 7.13
N GLN A 29 16.98 -5.68 7.46
CA GLN A 29 16.64 -4.84 8.60
C GLN A 29 15.28 -4.14 8.40
N LEU A 30 15.05 -3.54 7.22
CA LEU A 30 13.78 -2.90 6.90
C LEU A 30 12.61 -3.90 6.91
N ALA A 31 12.79 -5.09 6.34
CA ALA A 31 11.83 -6.18 6.42
C ALA A 31 11.52 -6.55 7.87
N SER A 32 12.53 -6.65 8.74
CA SER A 32 12.29 -6.97 10.16
C SER A 32 11.45 -5.93 10.90
N TYR A 33 11.57 -4.64 10.53
CA TYR A 33 10.73 -3.58 11.08
C TYR A 33 9.29 -3.68 10.58
N TYR A 34 9.09 -3.99 9.30
CA TYR A 34 7.76 -4.19 8.71
C TYR A 34 7.07 -5.43 9.29
N ASP A 35 7.77 -6.58 9.33
CA ASP A 35 7.23 -7.86 9.80
C ASP A 35 7.01 -7.92 11.32
N GLY A 36 7.40 -6.89 12.08
CA GLY A 36 7.36 -6.92 13.54
C GLY A 36 8.30 -7.95 14.18
N THR A 37 9.35 -8.36 13.46
CA THR A 37 10.36 -9.30 13.97
C THR A 37 11.58 -8.59 14.54
N HIS A 38 11.71 -7.28 14.32
CA HIS A 38 12.77 -6.47 14.89
C HIS A 38 12.71 -6.49 16.42
N ARG A 39 13.87 -6.72 17.05
CA ARG A 39 14.03 -6.68 18.51
C ARG A 39 14.93 -5.52 18.86
N VAL A 40 14.43 -4.64 19.72
CA VAL A 40 15.15 -3.40 20.03
C VAL A 40 16.40 -3.69 20.83
N GLN A 41 17.51 -3.09 20.41
CA GLN A 41 18.75 -3.13 21.18
C GLN A 41 18.59 -2.30 22.46
N ARG A 42 18.87 -2.94 23.59
CA ARG A 42 18.86 -2.29 24.91
C ARG A 42 20.03 -1.31 25.02
N ILE A 43 19.74 -0.14 25.56
CA ILE A 43 20.77 0.76 26.07
C ILE A 43 21.26 0.12 27.37
N GLY A 44 22.56 -0.17 27.48
CA GLY A 44 23.18 -1.05 28.49
C GLY A 44 23.07 -0.61 29.96
N VAL A 45 21.87 -0.37 30.46
CA VAL A 45 21.55 -0.07 31.86
C VAL A 45 20.98 -1.33 32.51
N ALA A 46 21.26 -1.49 33.79
CA ALA A 46 21.24 -2.72 34.58
C ALA A 46 19.86 -3.42 34.71
N VAL A 47 19.37 -4.03 33.63
CA VAL A 47 18.27 -5.01 33.71
C VAL A 47 18.88 -6.40 33.96
N PRO A 48 18.48 -7.12 35.03
CA PRO A 48 18.96 -8.48 35.28
C PRO A 48 18.79 -9.40 34.07
N ARG A 49 19.82 -10.22 33.77
CA ARG A 49 19.82 -11.14 32.62
C ARG A 49 18.68 -12.17 32.63
N THR A 50 18.05 -12.41 33.79
CA THR A 50 16.92 -13.33 33.93
C THR A 50 15.60 -12.78 33.37
N LEU A 51 15.51 -11.47 33.17
CA LEU A 51 14.33 -10.79 32.61
C LEU A 51 14.53 -10.39 31.14
N SER A 52 15.48 -11.02 30.44
CA SER A 52 16.13 -10.40 29.27
C SER A 52 15.44 -10.51 27.91
N ASP A 53 14.18 -10.92 27.83
CA ASP A 53 13.49 -11.00 26.54
C ASP A 53 11.96 -11.02 26.70
N ILE A 54 11.36 -9.85 26.97
CA ILE A 54 9.89 -9.72 26.97
C ILE A 54 9.35 -9.74 25.52
N GLY A 55 10.22 -9.57 24.52
CA GLY A 55 9.84 -9.63 23.11
C GLY A 55 8.92 -8.49 22.66
N VAL A 56 9.01 -7.31 23.29
CA VAL A 56 8.19 -6.15 22.94
C VAL A 56 8.51 -5.67 21.52
N VAL A 57 7.46 -5.52 20.72
CA VAL A 57 7.51 -5.05 19.32
C VAL A 57 6.48 -3.95 19.13
N SER A 58 6.80 -2.99 18.26
CA SER A 58 5.83 -2.00 17.78
C SER A 58 5.54 -2.21 16.29
N GLY A 59 4.26 -2.29 15.93
CA GLY A 59 3.80 -2.42 14.54
C GLY A 59 3.72 -1.10 13.76
N TRP A 60 4.24 0.00 14.32
CA TRP A 60 4.16 1.31 13.67
C TRP A 60 4.78 1.39 12.26
N PRO A 61 5.90 0.72 11.95
CA PRO A 61 6.43 0.70 10.58
C PRO A 61 5.45 0.08 9.58
N ALA A 62 4.78 -1.01 9.95
CA ALA A 62 3.74 -1.62 9.13
C ALA A 62 2.56 -0.67 8.94
N THR A 63 2.10 -0.01 10.02
CA THR A 63 1.05 1.02 9.93
C THR A 63 1.42 2.12 8.93
N VAL A 64 2.67 2.59 8.92
CA VAL A 64 3.13 3.61 7.97
C VAL A 64 3.05 3.09 6.53
N VAL A 65 3.61 1.91 6.28
CA VAL A 65 3.67 1.30 4.95
C VAL A 65 2.26 0.99 4.43
N ASP A 66 1.45 0.29 5.22
CA ASP A 66 0.13 -0.18 4.80
C ASP A 66 -0.84 0.99 4.56
N THR A 67 -0.75 2.06 5.36
CA THR A 67 -1.58 3.26 5.15
C THR A 67 -1.33 3.90 3.78
N TYR A 68 -0.07 3.93 3.31
CA TYR A 68 0.23 4.38 1.95
C TYR A 68 -0.17 3.32 0.91
N GLY A 69 0.13 2.04 1.16
CA GLY A 69 -0.20 0.94 0.26
C GLY A 69 -1.70 0.81 -0.03
N ASP A 70 -2.54 1.14 0.94
CA ASP A 70 -4.00 1.13 0.78
C ASP A 70 -4.52 2.19 -0.19
N LEU A 71 -3.81 3.30 -0.32
CA LEU A 71 -4.15 4.41 -1.21
C LEU A 71 -3.60 4.24 -2.63
N LEU A 72 -2.52 3.48 -2.79
CA LEU A 72 -1.86 3.27 -4.08
C LEU A 72 -2.46 2.06 -4.80
N ARG A 73 -3.64 2.25 -5.42
CA ARG A 73 -4.38 1.20 -6.11
C ARG A 73 -4.47 1.45 -7.61
N MET A 74 -3.70 0.68 -8.39
CA MET A 74 -3.76 0.68 -9.85
C MET A 74 -4.84 -0.31 -10.32
N ASP A 75 -5.75 0.15 -11.17
CA ASP A 75 -6.77 -0.70 -11.81
C ASP A 75 -6.29 -1.25 -13.16
N GLY A 76 -5.39 -0.54 -13.87
CA GLY A 76 -4.81 -1.01 -15.12
C GLY A 76 -4.22 0.11 -15.97
N PHE A 77 -4.27 -0.10 -17.28
CA PHE A 77 -3.94 0.92 -18.29
C PHE A 77 -5.20 1.31 -19.05
N ILE A 78 -5.26 2.58 -19.47
CA ILE A 78 -6.32 3.11 -20.32
C ILE A 78 -5.70 3.76 -21.55
N SER A 79 -6.40 3.64 -22.67
CA SER A 79 -6.07 4.31 -23.92
C SER A 79 -7.38 4.62 -24.65
N PRO A 80 -7.58 5.86 -25.17
CA PRO A 80 -8.78 6.21 -25.92
C PRO A 80 -8.98 5.34 -27.16
N ASP A 81 -7.90 5.04 -27.87
CA ASP A 81 -7.94 4.32 -29.16
C ASP A 81 -7.78 2.80 -28.99
N TYR A 82 -7.16 2.34 -27.89
CA TYR A 82 -6.80 0.92 -27.65
C TYR A 82 -7.35 0.36 -26.33
N GLY A 83 -8.57 0.74 -25.97
CA GLY A 83 -9.16 0.39 -24.67
C GLY A 83 -9.32 -1.12 -24.42
N GLU A 84 -9.71 -1.89 -25.44
CA GLU A 84 -9.92 -3.34 -25.31
C GLU A 84 -8.60 -4.10 -25.21
N GLU A 85 -7.59 -3.69 -25.97
CA GLU A 85 -6.23 -4.21 -25.95
C GLU A 85 -5.60 -3.98 -24.57
N MET A 86 -5.72 -2.78 -24.02
CA MET A 86 -5.19 -2.47 -22.67
C MET A 86 -5.89 -3.29 -21.60
N ARG A 87 -7.20 -3.50 -21.72
CA ARG A 87 -7.96 -4.39 -20.81
C ARG A 87 -7.51 -5.84 -20.92
N LEU A 88 -7.21 -6.32 -22.13
CA LEU A 88 -6.68 -7.67 -22.37
C LEU A 88 -5.26 -7.83 -21.80
N VAL A 89 -4.36 -6.88 -22.03
CA VAL A 89 -3.00 -6.86 -21.47
C VAL A 89 -3.07 -6.88 -19.94
N THR A 90 -3.82 -5.94 -19.37
CA THR A 90 -3.99 -5.81 -17.91
C THR A 90 -4.41 -7.13 -17.27
N ARG A 91 -5.38 -7.83 -17.88
CA ARG A 91 -5.88 -9.13 -17.39
C ARG A 91 -4.90 -10.27 -17.65
N ARG A 92 -4.30 -10.35 -18.85
CA ARG A 92 -3.38 -11.44 -19.25
C ARG A 92 -2.18 -11.52 -18.31
N PHE A 93 -1.66 -10.38 -17.89
CA PHE A 93 -0.46 -10.29 -17.06
C PHE A 93 -0.75 -10.08 -15.57
N ASN A 94 -2.03 -9.98 -15.16
CA ASN A 94 -2.44 -9.64 -13.80
C ASN A 94 -1.74 -8.36 -13.28
N VAL A 95 -1.70 -7.32 -14.10
CA VAL A 95 -0.94 -6.09 -13.84
C VAL A 95 -1.26 -5.49 -12.45
N PRO A 96 -2.53 -5.32 -12.04
CA PRO A 96 -2.86 -4.73 -10.73
C PRO A 96 -2.24 -5.48 -9.55
N LEU A 97 -2.24 -6.82 -9.61
CA LEU A 97 -1.67 -7.66 -8.55
C LEU A 97 -0.15 -7.48 -8.49
N ARG A 98 0.53 -7.56 -9.64
CA ARG A 98 2.00 -7.46 -9.71
C ARG A 98 2.50 -6.09 -9.29
N VAL A 99 1.82 -5.04 -9.74
CA VAL A 99 2.13 -3.66 -9.35
C VAL A 99 1.86 -3.45 -7.86
N SER A 100 0.79 -4.01 -7.30
CA SER A 100 0.53 -3.94 -5.84
C SER A 100 1.62 -4.62 -5.00
N GLU A 101 2.09 -5.81 -5.43
CA GLU A 101 3.23 -6.50 -4.79
C GLU A 101 4.49 -5.62 -4.84
N ALA A 102 4.79 -5.02 -6.01
CA ALA A 102 5.96 -4.15 -6.17
C ALA A 102 5.83 -2.81 -5.43
N ILE A 103 4.62 -2.26 -5.26
CA ILE A 103 4.35 -1.06 -4.45
C ILE A 103 4.67 -1.34 -2.98
N LEU A 104 4.29 -2.51 -2.46
CA LEU A 104 4.63 -2.89 -1.09
C LEU A 104 6.15 -2.93 -0.89
N ASP A 105 6.86 -3.61 -1.79
CA ASP A 105 8.34 -3.63 -1.78
C ASP A 105 8.94 -2.22 -1.91
N MET A 106 8.37 -1.39 -2.77
CA MET A 106 8.76 0.02 -2.94
C MET A 106 8.61 0.80 -1.64
N LEU A 107 7.53 0.63 -0.90
CA LEU A 107 7.31 1.33 0.36
C LEU A 107 8.25 0.82 1.47
N ILE A 108 8.52 -0.49 1.52
CA ILE A 108 9.40 -1.11 2.54
C ILE A 108 10.88 -0.84 2.27
N PHE A 109 11.35 -1.03 1.03
CA PHE A 109 12.77 -0.96 0.68
C PHE A 109 13.17 0.35 0.00
N GLY A 110 12.19 1.11 -0.49
CA GLY A 110 12.40 2.32 -1.30
C GLY A 110 12.35 2.07 -2.81
N LEU A 111 12.50 0.80 -3.21
CA LEU A 111 12.54 0.31 -4.59
C LEU A 111 11.60 -0.89 -4.72
N GLY A 112 10.69 -0.85 -5.68
CA GLY A 112 9.95 -2.01 -6.16
C GLY A 112 10.48 -2.40 -7.53
N LEU A 113 10.50 -3.69 -7.85
CA LEU A 113 10.95 -4.15 -9.16
C LEU A 113 9.87 -5.01 -9.82
N LEU A 114 9.70 -4.82 -11.11
CA LEU A 114 8.80 -5.58 -11.97
C LEU A 114 9.62 -6.15 -13.11
N ALA A 115 9.40 -7.41 -13.47
CA ALA A 115 10.10 -8.04 -14.58
C ALA A 115 9.14 -8.81 -15.47
N ILE A 116 9.40 -8.77 -16.77
CA ILE A 116 8.70 -9.56 -17.77
C ILE A 116 9.63 -10.69 -18.20
N GLU A 117 9.22 -11.92 -17.97
CA GLU A 117 10.04 -13.08 -18.28
C GLU A 117 9.21 -14.28 -18.71
N PRO A 118 9.78 -15.20 -19.50
CA PRO A 118 9.12 -16.45 -19.86
C PRO A 118 8.95 -17.34 -18.63
N ASP A 119 7.80 -17.99 -18.56
CA ASP A 119 7.59 -19.14 -17.69
C ASP A 119 8.33 -20.38 -18.26
N PRO A 120 8.33 -21.53 -17.55
CA PRO A 120 9.00 -22.74 -18.03
C PRO A 120 8.48 -23.28 -19.38
N HIS A 121 7.34 -22.78 -19.88
CA HIS A 121 6.78 -23.13 -21.18
C HIS A 121 7.10 -22.09 -22.27
N GLY A 122 7.91 -21.08 -21.95
CA GLY A 122 8.27 -20.00 -22.88
C GLY A 122 7.22 -18.89 -22.97
N VAL A 123 6.16 -18.92 -22.15
CA VAL A 123 5.11 -17.88 -22.18
C VAL A 123 5.51 -16.75 -21.25
N PHE A 124 5.67 -15.55 -21.79
CA PHE A 124 6.00 -14.36 -21.00
C PHE A 124 4.93 -14.02 -19.95
N ARG A 125 5.39 -13.67 -18.75
CA ARG A 125 4.58 -13.27 -17.60
C ARG A 125 5.20 -12.05 -16.94
N LEU A 126 4.35 -11.22 -16.34
CA LEU A 126 4.77 -10.16 -15.45
C LEU A 126 4.95 -10.73 -14.03
N ARG A 127 6.06 -10.35 -13.38
CA ARG A 127 6.39 -10.72 -12.00
C ARG A 127 6.82 -9.50 -11.21
N SER A 128 6.42 -9.46 -9.95
CA SER A 128 7.09 -8.67 -8.93
C SER A 128 8.41 -9.34 -8.56
N VAL A 129 9.44 -8.53 -8.33
CA VAL A 129 10.78 -8.99 -7.97
C VAL A 129 11.18 -8.31 -6.67
N SER A 130 11.42 -9.12 -5.64
CA SER A 130 11.85 -8.58 -4.35
C SER A 130 13.26 -8.00 -4.44
N PRO A 131 13.50 -6.77 -3.94
CA PRO A 131 14.85 -6.18 -3.78
C PRO A 131 15.79 -6.97 -2.86
N LEU A 132 15.31 -8.01 -2.17
CA LEU A 132 16.17 -8.96 -1.44
C LEU A 132 16.87 -9.97 -2.36
N SER A 133 16.36 -10.13 -3.58
CA SER A 133 16.77 -11.16 -4.53
C SER A 133 16.97 -10.63 -5.95
N GLY A 134 16.82 -9.33 -6.18
CA GLY A 134 16.99 -8.72 -7.49
C GLY A 134 17.52 -7.30 -7.41
N SER A 135 18.09 -6.86 -8.52
CA SER A 135 18.70 -5.55 -8.70
C SER A 135 18.49 -5.07 -10.13
N LEU A 136 18.64 -3.77 -10.34
CA LEU A 136 18.53 -3.13 -11.63
C LEU A 136 19.66 -2.12 -11.73
N LEU A 137 20.58 -2.31 -12.66
CA LEU A 137 21.61 -1.35 -12.98
C LEU A 137 21.01 -0.24 -13.85
N TRP A 138 21.20 1.00 -13.41
CA TRP A 138 20.69 2.18 -14.09
C TRP A 138 21.83 3.11 -14.48
N ASP A 139 21.78 3.62 -15.70
CA ASP A 139 22.73 4.62 -16.16
C ASP A 139 22.12 6.02 -16.02
N ASP A 140 22.84 6.91 -15.35
CA ASP A 140 22.45 8.30 -15.13
C ASP A 140 22.59 9.13 -16.41
N ALA A 141 23.54 8.80 -17.29
CA ALA A 141 23.81 9.57 -18.50
C ALA A 141 22.71 9.39 -19.56
N THR A 142 22.27 8.15 -19.77
CA THR A 142 21.13 7.82 -20.64
C THR A 142 19.78 7.92 -19.92
N ASN A 143 19.80 8.04 -18.59
CA ASN A 143 18.63 7.95 -17.72
C ASN A 143 17.75 6.73 -18.06
N GLY A 144 18.39 5.57 -18.18
CA GLY A 144 17.75 4.34 -18.60
C GLY A 144 18.31 3.09 -17.92
N PRO A 145 17.59 1.96 -17.99
CA PRO A 145 18.06 0.70 -17.47
C PRO A 145 19.17 0.12 -18.36
N VAL A 146 20.21 -0.46 -17.74
CA VAL A 146 21.34 -1.09 -18.45
C VAL A 146 21.22 -2.61 -18.41
N ALA A 147 21.01 -3.15 -17.23
CA ALA A 147 20.88 -4.59 -17.00
C ALA A 147 20.12 -4.84 -15.71
N GLY A 148 19.30 -5.89 -15.68
CA GLY A 148 18.52 -6.28 -14.53
C GLY A 148 18.87 -7.68 -14.09
N TYR A 149 18.66 -8.00 -12.82
CA TYR A 149 18.91 -9.32 -12.28
C TYR A 149 17.82 -9.72 -11.31
N ARG A 150 17.50 -11.01 -11.30
CA ARG A 150 16.90 -11.63 -10.13
C ARG A 150 17.38 -13.06 -9.92
N ARG A 151 17.24 -13.51 -8.69
CA ARG A 151 17.40 -14.90 -8.27
C ARG A 151 16.07 -15.44 -7.76
N SER A 152 15.66 -16.62 -8.23
CA SER A 152 14.51 -17.32 -7.67
C SER A 152 14.84 -18.00 -6.35
N GLY A 153 13.80 -18.35 -5.59
CA GLY A 153 13.92 -19.38 -4.55
C GLY A 153 14.34 -20.73 -5.13
N VAL A 154 14.77 -21.63 -4.24
CA VAL A 154 15.10 -23.02 -4.58
C VAL A 154 13.80 -23.81 -4.68
N ASN A 155 13.61 -24.51 -5.80
CA ASN A 155 12.44 -25.37 -6.01
C ASN A 155 12.60 -26.74 -5.29
N SER A 156 11.59 -27.60 -5.39
CA SER A 156 11.59 -28.94 -4.79
C SER A 156 12.73 -29.84 -5.27
N ASP A 157 13.25 -29.60 -6.47
CA ASP A 157 14.32 -30.39 -7.10
C ASP A 157 15.71 -29.87 -6.75
N GLY A 158 15.81 -28.91 -5.82
CA GLY A 158 17.06 -28.28 -5.44
C GLY A 158 17.62 -27.35 -6.51
N VAL A 159 16.80 -26.84 -7.43
CA VAL A 159 17.22 -25.93 -8.52
C VAL A 159 16.73 -24.51 -8.22
N TYR A 160 17.59 -23.53 -8.46
CA TYR A 160 17.20 -22.12 -8.51
C TYR A 160 17.59 -21.52 -9.86
N ARG A 161 16.97 -20.39 -10.20
CA ARG A 161 17.22 -19.66 -11.43
C ARG A 161 17.85 -18.31 -11.13
N GLU A 162 18.83 -17.95 -11.93
CA GLU A 162 19.29 -16.58 -12.07
C GLU A 162 18.80 -16.08 -13.42
N VAL A 163 18.18 -14.92 -13.43
CA VAL A 163 17.64 -14.31 -14.65
C VAL A 163 18.33 -12.98 -14.85
N LEU A 164 18.96 -12.83 -16.02
CA LEU A 164 19.60 -11.61 -16.48
C LEU A 164 18.68 -10.96 -17.53
N TYR A 165 18.34 -9.70 -17.29
CA TYR A 165 17.50 -8.88 -18.16
C TYR A 165 18.39 -7.89 -18.90
N LEU A 166 18.37 -7.94 -20.23
CA LEU A 166 19.11 -7.04 -21.10
C LEU A 166 18.14 -6.39 -22.10
N GLN A 167 18.62 -5.37 -22.82
CA GLN A 167 17.85 -4.78 -23.89
C GLN A 167 17.53 -5.84 -24.96
N GLY A 168 16.25 -6.13 -25.17
CA GLY A 168 15.80 -7.07 -26.20
C GLY A 168 15.98 -8.56 -25.87
N GLU A 169 16.52 -8.93 -24.71
CA GLU A 169 16.83 -10.32 -24.37
C GLU A 169 16.62 -10.63 -22.87
N VAL A 170 16.08 -11.81 -22.58
CA VAL A 170 16.06 -12.41 -21.24
C VAL A 170 16.88 -13.69 -21.25
N ILE A 171 17.86 -13.79 -20.35
CA ILE A 171 18.71 -14.96 -20.19
C ILE A 171 18.37 -15.65 -18.87
N VAL A 172 17.92 -16.90 -18.93
CA VAL A 172 17.57 -17.72 -17.76
C VAL A 172 18.64 -18.78 -17.54
N ILE A 173 19.29 -18.72 -16.38
CA ILE A 173 20.37 -19.62 -15.97
C ILE A 173 19.84 -20.52 -14.85
N SER A 174 19.69 -21.81 -15.13
CA SER A 174 19.27 -22.78 -14.11
C SER A 174 20.50 -23.37 -13.42
N LYS A 175 20.54 -23.28 -12.09
CA LYS A 175 21.66 -23.74 -11.25
C LYS A 175 21.22 -24.73 -10.18
N ASP A 176 22.08 -25.70 -9.89
CA ASP A 176 21.89 -26.66 -8.82
C ASP A 176 22.27 -26.04 -7.46
N SER A 177 21.36 -26.04 -6.49
CA SER A 177 21.64 -25.57 -5.13
C SER A 177 22.46 -26.55 -4.30
N THR A 178 22.43 -27.83 -4.63
CA THR A 178 23.11 -28.90 -3.88
C THR A 178 24.55 -29.12 -4.35
N ASP A 179 24.86 -28.73 -5.59
CA ASP A 179 26.17 -28.86 -6.20
C ASP A 179 26.82 -27.50 -6.46
N MET A 180 27.05 -26.71 -5.40
CA MET A 180 27.78 -25.43 -5.43
C MET A 180 27.35 -24.42 -6.53
N GLY A 181 26.11 -24.48 -7.04
CA GLY A 181 25.65 -23.62 -8.12
C GLY A 181 26.05 -24.06 -9.53
N THR A 182 26.37 -25.34 -9.75
CA THR A 182 26.65 -25.88 -11.08
C THR A 182 25.52 -25.56 -12.06
N VAL A 183 25.89 -25.01 -13.21
CA VAL A 183 24.95 -24.56 -14.25
C VAL A 183 24.40 -25.79 -14.97
N ARG A 184 23.08 -25.97 -14.91
CA ARG A 184 22.35 -27.04 -15.60
C ARG A 184 21.96 -26.63 -17.03
N SER A 185 21.44 -25.42 -17.21
CA SER A 185 21.06 -24.87 -18.51
C SER A 185 21.21 -23.35 -18.55
N VAL A 186 21.40 -22.84 -19.76
CA VAL A 186 21.29 -21.41 -20.09
C VAL A 186 20.33 -21.32 -21.27
N GLU A 187 19.22 -20.61 -21.07
CA GLU A 187 18.17 -20.42 -22.05
C GLU A 187 18.05 -18.92 -22.37
N ARG A 188 17.86 -18.59 -23.64
CA ARG A 188 17.78 -17.21 -24.14
C ARG A 188 16.43 -17.01 -24.80
N PHE A 189 15.82 -15.86 -24.52
CA PHE A 189 14.52 -15.51 -25.04
C PHE A 189 14.54 -14.07 -25.55
N ASP A 190 14.21 -13.90 -26.82
CA ASP A 190 14.10 -12.58 -27.42
C ASP A 190 12.86 -11.86 -26.88
N VAL A 191 13.02 -10.57 -26.56
CA VAL A 191 11.92 -9.69 -26.18
C VAL A 191 11.42 -8.98 -27.45
N PRO A 192 10.17 -9.25 -27.90
CA PRO A 192 9.57 -8.57 -29.03
C PRO A 192 9.69 -7.05 -28.94
N GLY A 193 9.99 -6.40 -30.07
CA GLY A 193 10.18 -4.94 -30.12
C GLY A 193 11.46 -4.42 -29.49
N GLY A 194 12.34 -5.31 -28.98
CA GLY A 194 13.63 -4.96 -28.44
C GLY A 194 13.58 -4.18 -27.13
N GLY A 195 12.45 -4.19 -26.42
CA GLY A 195 12.27 -3.48 -25.14
C GLY A 195 13.13 -4.03 -24.01
N PHE A 196 13.31 -3.25 -22.95
CA PHE A 196 13.99 -3.69 -21.73
C PHE A 196 12.98 -4.35 -20.77
N PRO A 197 13.15 -5.63 -20.38
CA PRO A 197 12.11 -6.42 -19.72
C PRO A 197 12.09 -6.30 -18.18
N MET A 198 12.56 -5.20 -17.61
CA MET A 198 12.53 -4.97 -16.16
C MET A 198 12.38 -3.48 -15.81
N PHE A 199 11.52 -3.18 -14.85
CA PHE A 199 11.06 -1.85 -14.50
C PHE A 199 11.20 -1.62 -13.00
N ARG A 200 11.32 -0.36 -12.60
CA ARG A 200 11.44 0.03 -11.19
C ARG A 200 10.27 0.91 -10.76
N LEU A 201 9.82 0.73 -9.53
CA LEU A 201 8.95 1.66 -8.84
C LEU A 201 9.76 2.33 -7.74
N ARG A 202 9.76 3.66 -7.70
CA ARG A 202 10.56 4.44 -6.75
C ARG A 202 9.66 5.17 -5.79
N ASN A 203 9.93 5.05 -4.50
CA ASN A 203 9.04 5.61 -3.48
C ASN A 203 9.19 7.12 -3.26
N ARG A 204 10.43 7.60 -3.29
CA ARG A 204 10.81 9.00 -3.04
C ARG A 204 12.02 9.37 -3.88
N LEU A 205 11.95 10.48 -4.61
CA LEU A 205 13.07 10.98 -5.38
C LEU A 205 14.05 11.78 -4.52
N ARG A 206 15.34 11.49 -4.71
CA ARG A 206 16.43 12.37 -4.34
C ARG A 206 17.49 12.24 -5.42
N THR A 207 18.04 13.34 -5.91
CA THR A 207 19.09 13.31 -6.95
C THR A 207 20.27 12.42 -6.57
N SER A 208 20.64 12.44 -5.28
CA SER A 208 21.69 11.56 -4.73
C SER A 208 21.31 10.07 -4.54
N HIS A 209 20.03 9.70 -4.65
CA HIS A 209 19.53 8.34 -4.41
C HIS A 209 18.52 7.98 -5.50
N TRP A 210 19.03 7.56 -6.65
CA TRP A 210 18.23 7.24 -7.83
C TRP A 210 17.32 6.01 -7.64
N SER A 211 17.66 5.11 -6.71
CA SER A 211 16.95 3.87 -6.39
C SER A 211 15.72 4.07 -5.49
N GLY A 212 15.43 5.29 -5.05
CA GLY A 212 14.33 5.56 -4.12
C GLY A 212 14.69 5.40 -2.63
N GLN A 213 13.72 5.67 -1.74
CA GLN A 213 13.92 5.60 -0.28
C GLN A 213 12.69 5.05 0.45
N SER A 214 12.91 4.14 1.40
CA SER A 214 11.88 3.48 2.21
C SER A 214 11.00 4.46 3.01
N GLU A 215 9.71 4.16 3.16
CA GLU A 215 8.82 4.80 4.14
C GLU A 215 9.27 4.57 5.59
N ILE A 216 9.99 3.47 5.86
CA ILE A 216 10.60 3.14 7.15
C ILE A 216 11.92 3.93 7.28
N THR A 217 11.79 5.24 7.41
CA THR A 217 12.91 6.18 7.50
C THR A 217 13.75 5.95 8.77
N PRO A 218 14.99 6.48 8.86
CA PRO A 218 15.73 6.49 10.11
C PRO A 218 14.94 7.06 11.31
N ALA A 219 14.12 8.09 11.09
CA ALA A 219 13.28 8.68 12.12
C ALA A 219 12.17 7.72 12.57
N VAL A 220 11.48 7.08 11.63
CA VAL A 220 10.47 6.04 11.91
C VAL A 220 11.09 4.89 12.72
N ARG A 221 12.26 4.39 12.32
CA ARG A 221 12.99 3.34 13.06
C ARG A 221 13.35 3.77 14.47
N TYR A 222 13.91 4.96 14.63
CA TYR A 222 14.26 5.50 15.95
C TYR A 222 13.05 5.62 16.87
N LEU A 223 11.95 6.19 16.38
CA LEU A 223 10.72 6.38 17.18
C LEU A 223 10.06 5.04 17.52
N THR A 224 10.10 4.08 16.61
CA THR A 224 9.63 2.70 16.84
C THR A 224 10.45 2.04 17.95
N ASP A 225 11.78 2.12 17.86
CA ASP A 225 12.68 1.58 18.89
C ASP A 225 12.47 2.27 20.24
N ALA A 226 12.33 3.60 20.24
CA ALA A 226 12.12 4.38 21.46
C ALA A 226 10.80 3.99 22.14
N ALA A 227 9.71 3.86 21.38
CA ALA A 227 8.43 3.41 21.90
C ALA A 227 8.50 1.98 22.45
N ALA A 228 9.13 1.05 21.73
CA ALA A 228 9.28 -0.32 22.21
C ALA A 228 10.15 -0.43 23.47
N ARG A 229 11.23 0.36 23.61
CA ARG A 229 11.99 0.46 24.88
C ARG A 229 11.15 1.01 26.02
N THR A 230 10.34 2.05 25.75
CA THR A 230 9.45 2.64 26.76
C THR A 230 8.40 1.63 27.22
N LEU A 231 7.81 0.86 26.30
CA LEU A 231 6.87 -0.21 26.62
C LEU A 231 7.55 -1.34 27.42
N GLU A 232 8.75 -1.78 27.03
CA GLU A 232 9.54 -2.77 27.79
C GLU A 232 9.84 -2.28 29.22
N ASN A 233 10.22 -1.02 29.38
CA ASN A 233 10.44 -0.42 30.70
C ASN A 233 9.14 -0.30 31.51
N MET A 234 8.01 -0.07 30.86
CA MET A 234 6.70 -0.04 31.49
C MET A 234 6.30 -1.42 32.02
N GLU A 235 6.58 -2.50 31.29
CA GLU A 235 6.36 -3.88 31.76
C GLU A 235 7.19 -4.16 33.02
N TYR A 236 8.47 -3.76 33.03
CA TYR A 236 9.29 -3.86 34.25
C TYR A 236 8.73 -3.04 35.40
N ASN A 237 8.38 -1.78 35.15
CA ASN A 237 7.79 -0.92 36.17
C ASN A 237 6.49 -1.52 36.72
N SER A 238 5.66 -2.12 35.86
CA SER A 238 4.39 -2.73 36.25
C SER A 238 4.59 -3.89 37.23
N GLU A 239 5.64 -4.69 37.05
CA GLU A 239 6.00 -5.76 38.00
C GLU A 239 6.39 -5.20 39.38
N PHE A 240 7.22 -4.14 39.42
CA PHE A 240 7.60 -3.48 40.68
C PHE A 240 6.44 -2.71 41.32
N TYR A 241 5.54 -2.15 40.51
CA TYR A 241 4.37 -1.43 40.96
C TYR A 241 3.31 -2.37 41.54
N ALA A 242 3.10 -3.53 40.93
CA ALA A 242 2.20 -4.57 41.45
C ALA A 242 2.69 -5.20 42.76
N SER A 243 4.01 -5.19 42.98
CA SER A 243 4.66 -5.71 44.20
C SER A 243 5.56 -4.66 44.88
N PRO A 244 4.99 -3.65 45.56
CA PRO A 244 5.79 -2.61 46.19
C PRO A 244 6.70 -3.16 47.29
N GLN A 245 7.95 -2.68 47.33
CA GLN A 245 8.87 -3.02 48.41
C GLN A 245 8.45 -2.36 49.73
N ARG A 246 8.54 -3.12 50.82
CA ARG A 246 8.24 -2.67 52.17
C ARG A 246 9.54 -2.56 52.97
N TRP A 247 9.57 -1.68 53.96
CA TRP A 247 10.70 -1.56 54.86
C TRP A 247 10.23 -1.54 56.30
N ALA A 248 11.07 -2.06 57.21
CA ALA A 248 10.88 -1.98 58.63
C ALA A 248 12.20 -1.54 59.29
N THR A 249 12.15 -0.52 60.15
CA THR A 249 13.30 -0.07 60.95
C THR A 249 13.02 -0.30 62.44
N GLY A 250 14.00 -0.79 63.18
CA GLY A 250 13.85 -1.03 64.62
C GLY A 250 12.98 -2.26 64.94
N ALA A 251 12.88 -3.21 64.01
CA ALA A 251 12.17 -4.47 64.16
C ALA A 251 13.09 -5.63 63.76
N SER A 252 12.98 -6.76 64.44
CA SER A 252 13.58 -8.03 64.05
C SER A 252 12.58 -8.87 63.24
N PRO A 253 13.03 -9.85 62.43
CA PRO A 253 12.11 -10.80 61.78
C PRO A 253 11.17 -11.51 62.75
N GLU A 254 11.64 -11.77 63.97
CA GLU A 254 10.91 -12.44 65.06
C GLU A 254 9.70 -11.60 65.55
N ASP A 255 9.80 -10.27 65.53
CA ASP A 255 8.72 -9.35 65.92
C ASP A 255 7.50 -9.42 64.99
N PHE A 256 7.68 -9.97 63.79
CA PHE A 256 6.59 -10.23 62.85
C PHE A 256 6.10 -11.69 62.88
N GLY A 257 6.55 -12.47 63.87
CA GLY A 257 6.14 -13.86 64.05
C GLY A 257 6.92 -14.84 63.17
N TYR A 258 8.11 -14.49 62.67
CA TYR A 258 9.00 -15.43 61.98
C TYR A 258 9.94 -16.11 62.98
N ASP A 259 9.68 -17.38 63.27
CA ASP A 259 10.56 -18.23 64.09
C ASP A 259 11.17 -19.36 63.23
N PRO A 260 12.47 -19.28 62.88
CA PRO A 260 13.10 -20.27 62.00
C PRO A 260 13.26 -21.65 62.64
N GLU A 261 13.22 -21.77 63.97
CA GLU A 261 13.36 -23.04 64.72
C GLU A 261 12.00 -23.70 65.00
N GLY A 262 10.92 -22.92 65.10
CA GLY A 262 9.57 -23.39 65.41
C GLY A 262 8.62 -23.65 64.23
N MET A 263 8.94 -23.17 63.02
CA MET A 263 8.04 -23.28 61.85
C MET A 263 8.39 -24.43 60.89
N THR A 264 7.39 -25.18 60.43
CA THR A 264 7.59 -26.14 59.33
C THR A 264 7.75 -25.42 57.98
N GLU A 265 8.32 -26.09 56.97
CA GLU A 265 8.48 -25.50 55.63
C GLU A 265 7.11 -25.12 55.01
N PHE A 266 6.07 -25.90 55.31
CA PHE A 266 4.70 -25.62 54.89
C PHE A 266 4.17 -24.32 55.52
N ASP A 267 4.35 -24.13 56.83
CA ASP A 267 3.89 -22.93 57.55
C ASP A 267 4.57 -21.64 57.01
N ARG A 268 5.85 -21.74 56.64
CA ARG A 268 6.61 -20.61 56.06
C ARG A 268 6.10 -20.22 54.66
N VAL A 269 5.55 -21.17 53.92
CA VAL A 269 4.97 -20.97 52.58
C VAL A 269 3.53 -20.48 52.70
N GLU A 270 2.71 -21.07 53.57
CA GLU A 270 1.30 -20.71 53.78
C GLU A 270 1.15 -19.29 54.36
N MET A 271 2.00 -18.90 55.31
CA MET A 271 2.00 -17.52 55.83
C MET A 271 2.56 -16.47 54.84
N GLY A 272 3.00 -16.87 53.64
CA GLY A 272 3.56 -15.96 52.64
C GLY A 272 4.91 -15.33 53.03
N TRP A 273 5.55 -15.81 54.11
CA TRP A 273 6.74 -15.21 54.72
C TRP A 273 7.98 -15.31 53.84
N ARG A 274 8.19 -16.42 53.12
CA ARG A 274 9.32 -16.55 52.16
C ARG A 274 9.28 -15.47 51.06
N THR A 275 8.08 -15.15 50.58
CA THR A 275 7.85 -14.15 49.53
C THR A 275 7.87 -12.72 50.10
N SER A 276 7.46 -12.55 51.36
CA SER A 276 7.35 -11.25 52.03
C SER A 276 8.70 -10.75 52.57
N ILE A 277 9.51 -11.58 53.23
CA ILE A 277 10.87 -11.21 53.69
C ILE A 277 11.84 -11.05 52.52
N GLY A 278 11.73 -11.87 51.47
CA GLY A 278 12.53 -11.69 50.25
C GLY A 278 12.31 -10.34 49.56
N LYS A 279 11.25 -9.60 49.94
CA LYS A 279 10.85 -8.29 49.41
C LYS A 279 10.81 -7.18 50.48
N MET A 280 11.19 -7.46 51.73
CA MET A 280 11.17 -6.50 52.84
C MET A 280 12.59 -6.14 53.27
N LEU A 281 12.91 -4.84 53.25
CA LEU A 281 14.17 -4.34 53.78
C LEU A 281 14.03 -4.14 55.29
N VAL A 282 14.68 -4.98 56.09
CA VAL A 282 14.69 -4.86 57.55
C VAL A 282 16.02 -4.28 58.01
N ILE A 283 15.96 -3.17 58.72
CA ILE A 283 17.13 -2.55 59.37
C ILE A 283 16.95 -2.70 60.87
N ASN A 284 17.78 -3.54 61.48
CA ASN A 284 17.76 -3.79 62.92
C ASN A 284 18.09 -2.49 63.69
N GLY A 285 17.42 -2.26 64.82
CA GLY A 285 17.77 -1.19 65.75
C GLY A 285 19.04 -1.52 66.55
N GLU A 286 19.65 -0.50 67.17
CA GLU A 286 20.65 -0.71 68.21
C GLU A 286 19.98 -1.24 69.48
N GLU A 287 20.59 -2.23 70.16
CA GLU A 287 20.03 -2.92 71.35
C GLU A 287 19.61 -1.99 72.49
N ASP A 288 20.19 -0.78 72.59
CA ASP A 288 20.00 0.17 73.69
C ASP A 288 19.02 1.33 73.40
N ASP A 289 18.41 1.40 72.20
CA ASP A 289 17.49 2.49 71.83
C ASP A 289 16.04 1.96 71.67
N PRO A 290 15.10 2.29 72.57
CA PRO A 290 13.69 1.86 72.50
C PRO A 290 12.93 2.67 71.43
N LYS A 291 13.43 2.68 70.19
CA LYS A 291 12.70 3.21 69.04
C LYS A 291 11.60 2.24 68.67
N GLN A 292 10.36 2.72 68.64
CA GLN A 292 9.23 1.93 68.17
C GLN A 292 9.49 1.45 66.73
N PRO A 293 9.17 0.18 66.41
CA PRO A 293 9.34 -0.32 65.06
C PRO A 293 8.50 0.51 64.09
N SER A 294 9.16 1.07 63.08
CA SER A 294 8.49 1.83 62.02
C SER A 294 8.44 0.97 60.78
N VAL A 295 7.24 0.82 60.21
CA VAL A 295 7.01 0.07 58.99
C VAL A 295 6.48 1.04 57.94
N GLY A 296 7.05 0.96 56.74
CA GLY A 296 6.62 1.76 55.61
C GLY A 296 6.71 1.00 54.30
N GLN A 297 6.23 1.63 53.25
CA GLN A 297 6.35 1.16 51.88
C GLN A 297 7.19 2.16 51.11
N PHE A 298 8.07 1.70 50.23
CA PHE A 298 8.71 2.59 49.29
C PHE A 298 7.68 3.12 48.30
N ALA A 299 7.76 4.41 47.99
CA ALA A 299 6.89 5.01 46.97
C ALA A 299 7.17 4.34 45.62
N SER A 300 6.17 3.67 45.06
CA SER A 300 6.23 3.10 43.71
C SER A 300 5.72 4.13 42.70
N SER A 301 6.50 4.40 41.65
CA SER A 301 6.06 5.27 40.56
C SER A 301 5.03 4.55 39.68
N PRO A 302 3.86 5.17 39.40
CA PRO A 302 2.86 4.59 38.51
C PRO A 302 3.37 4.55 37.06
N PRO A 303 2.78 3.70 36.19
CA PRO A 303 3.21 3.56 34.80
C PRO A 303 2.82 4.75 33.89
N THR A 304 2.02 5.71 34.39
CA THR A 304 1.51 6.87 33.61
C THR A 304 2.58 7.63 32.81
N PRO A 305 3.77 7.94 33.35
CA PRO A 305 4.80 8.65 32.57
C PRO A 305 5.26 7.90 31.31
N PHE A 306 5.25 6.55 31.33
CA PHE A 306 5.59 5.76 30.15
C PHE A 306 4.51 5.89 29.07
N ILE A 307 3.23 5.87 29.45
CA ILE A 307 2.10 6.06 28.52
C ILE A 307 2.17 7.45 27.88
N GLU A 308 2.47 8.48 28.67
CA GLU A 308 2.66 9.85 28.17
C GLU A 308 3.84 9.94 27.19
N GLN A 309 4.94 9.24 27.48
CA GLN A 309 6.09 9.18 26.59
C GLN A 309 5.78 8.46 25.27
N VAL A 310 5.07 7.32 25.29
CA VAL A 310 4.63 6.64 24.05
C VAL A 310 3.68 7.53 23.25
N ARG A 311 2.77 8.26 23.91
CA ARG A 311 1.89 9.25 23.26
C ARG A 311 2.69 10.37 22.59
N ALA A 312 3.76 10.86 23.23
CA ALA A 312 4.63 11.85 22.60
C ALA A 312 5.33 11.27 21.36
N TYR A 313 5.84 10.03 21.42
CA TYR A 313 6.42 9.37 20.26
C TYR A 313 5.42 9.12 19.13
N SER A 314 4.16 8.81 19.44
CA SER A 314 3.12 8.61 18.43
C SER A 314 2.79 9.91 17.67
N GLN A 315 2.89 11.07 18.34
CA GLN A 315 2.74 12.37 17.69
C GLN A 315 3.94 12.72 16.79
N LEU A 316 5.15 12.39 17.24
CA LEU A 316 6.36 12.60 16.43
C LEU A 316 6.35 11.73 15.18
N ILE A 317 6.02 10.44 15.29
CA ILE A 317 6.01 9.54 14.12
C ILE A 317 4.91 9.93 13.13
N ALA A 318 3.75 10.39 13.61
CA ALA A 318 2.68 10.95 12.78
C ALA A 318 3.14 12.14 11.94
N SER A 319 3.92 13.05 12.55
CA SER A 319 4.53 14.18 11.85
C SER A 319 5.54 13.73 10.79
N GLU A 320 6.36 12.73 11.10
CA GLU A 320 7.37 12.19 10.17
C GLU A 320 6.75 11.45 8.99
N SER A 321 5.64 10.73 9.21
CA SER A 321 5.00 9.89 8.19
C SER A 321 3.85 10.57 7.47
N LYS A 322 3.46 11.80 7.86
CA LYS A 322 2.25 12.50 7.36
C LYS A 322 0.95 11.71 7.57
N ILE A 323 0.94 10.79 8.54
CA ILE A 323 -0.22 9.96 8.88
C ILE A 323 -0.81 10.50 10.18
N PRO A 324 -2.15 10.57 10.31
CA PRO A 324 -2.78 11.05 11.53
C PRO A 324 -2.37 10.23 12.76
N ALA A 325 -2.09 10.90 13.89
CA ALA A 325 -1.62 10.26 15.12
C ALA A 325 -2.55 9.15 15.66
N GLN A 326 -3.84 9.21 15.33
CA GLN A 326 -4.86 8.23 15.73
C GLN A 326 -4.63 6.85 15.14
N TYR A 327 -3.95 6.77 13.99
CA TYR A 327 -3.63 5.50 13.35
C TYR A 327 -2.61 4.70 14.18
N PHE A 328 -1.86 5.37 15.05
CA PHE A 328 -0.88 4.77 15.95
C PHE A 328 -1.44 4.40 17.33
N GLY A 329 -2.78 4.43 17.51
CA GLY A 329 -3.46 3.89 18.68
C GLY A 329 -3.78 4.89 19.80
N PHE A 330 -3.44 6.18 19.65
CA PHE A 330 -3.81 7.21 20.63
C PHE A 330 -4.98 8.05 20.11
N MET A 331 -6.18 7.75 20.62
CA MET A 331 -7.36 8.57 20.37
C MET A 331 -7.42 9.75 21.34
N THR A 332 -7.87 10.90 20.83
CA THR A 332 -8.28 12.04 21.65
C THR A 332 -9.66 11.78 22.22
N GLU A 333 -9.93 12.27 23.44
CA GLU A 333 -11.25 12.11 24.09
C GLU A 333 -12.39 12.72 23.26
N ASN A 334 -12.07 13.73 22.45
CA ASN A 334 -13.00 14.33 21.50
C ASN A 334 -12.69 13.79 20.09
N PRO A 335 -13.60 13.01 19.48
CA PRO A 335 -13.44 12.60 18.09
C PRO A 335 -13.42 13.82 17.17
N PRO A 336 -12.55 13.81 16.13
CA PRO A 336 -12.46 14.90 15.17
C PRO A 336 -13.79 15.10 14.41
N SER A 337 -14.09 16.35 14.05
CA SER A 337 -15.17 16.64 13.10
C SER A 337 -14.82 16.06 11.71
N GLY A 338 -15.82 15.84 10.86
CA GLY A 338 -15.61 15.35 9.50
C GLY A 338 -14.64 16.22 8.68
N ASP A 339 -14.69 17.53 8.84
CA ASP A 339 -13.76 18.45 8.18
C ASP A 339 -12.32 18.31 8.71
N SER A 340 -12.15 18.07 10.01
CA SER A 340 -10.83 17.83 10.61
C SER A 340 -10.21 16.54 10.07
N ILE A 341 -11.01 15.48 9.91
CA ILE A 341 -10.56 14.22 9.29
C ILE A 341 -10.13 14.45 7.84
N ARG A 342 -10.88 15.25 7.07
CA ARG A 342 -10.52 15.57 5.68
C ARG A 342 -9.21 16.32 5.58
N VAL A 343 -9.02 17.36 6.40
CA VAL A 343 -7.76 18.13 6.45
C VAL A 343 -6.57 17.24 6.83
N TRP A 344 -6.75 16.32 7.78
CA TRP A 344 -5.68 15.40 8.16
C TRP A 344 -5.31 14.40 7.07
N LYS A 345 -6.29 13.94 6.29
CA LYS A 345 -6.04 13.04 5.16
C LYS A 345 -5.45 13.76 3.94
N GLU A 346 -5.64 15.07 3.80
CA GLU A 346 -5.20 15.83 2.62
C GLU A 346 -3.68 15.71 2.36
N GLN A 347 -2.85 15.78 3.41
CA GLN A 347 -1.40 15.62 3.26
C GLN A 347 -1.00 14.21 2.82
N LEU A 348 -1.72 13.21 3.33
CA LEU A 348 -1.53 11.80 3.00
C LEU A 348 -1.96 11.51 1.55
N ILE A 349 -3.12 12.03 1.14
CA ILE A 349 -3.65 11.94 -0.24
C ILE A 349 -2.65 12.56 -1.21
N ARG A 350 -2.24 13.81 -0.96
CA ARG A 350 -1.27 14.52 -1.82
C ARG A 350 0.07 13.80 -1.89
N ALA A 351 0.54 13.24 -0.77
CA ALA A 351 1.76 12.44 -0.78
C ALA A 351 1.61 11.13 -1.58
N SER A 352 0.39 10.60 -1.70
CA SER A 352 0.09 9.41 -2.51
C SER A 352 -0.01 9.75 -4.00
N GLU A 353 -0.63 10.88 -4.36
CA GLU A 353 -0.67 11.39 -5.75
C GLU A 353 0.75 11.63 -6.30
N ILE A 354 1.65 12.23 -5.52
CA ILE A 354 3.05 12.42 -5.94
C ILE A 354 3.74 11.07 -6.22
N LYS A 355 3.38 10.01 -5.49
CA LYS A 355 3.96 8.67 -5.71
C LYS A 355 3.41 8.04 -6.98
N THR A 356 2.11 8.20 -7.27
CA THR A 356 1.53 7.68 -8.52
C THR A 356 2.16 8.36 -9.73
N GLU A 357 2.29 9.68 -9.72
CA GLU A 357 3.00 10.45 -10.75
C GLU A 357 4.44 9.96 -10.95
N LEU A 358 5.16 9.66 -9.86
CA LEU A 358 6.52 9.17 -9.92
C LEU A 358 6.65 7.76 -10.55
N MET A 359 5.63 6.92 -10.39
CA MET A 359 5.61 5.56 -10.94
C MET A 359 5.18 5.53 -12.41
N ASN A 360 4.42 6.52 -12.89
CA ASN A 360 3.82 6.50 -14.22
C ASN A 360 4.81 6.24 -15.36
N PRO A 361 5.98 6.93 -15.47
CA PRO A 361 6.89 6.71 -16.59
C PRO A 361 7.36 5.25 -16.71
N ASP A 362 7.76 4.64 -15.58
CA ASP A 362 8.22 3.25 -15.54
C ASP A 362 7.07 2.26 -15.86
N LEU A 363 5.83 2.57 -15.46
CA LEU A 363 4.64 1.76 -15.74
C LEU A 363 4.17 1.88 -17.20
N LEU A 364 4.29 3.06 -17.83
CA LEU A 364 3.94 3.26 -19.23
C LEU A 364 4.91 2.51 -20.15
N GLU A 365 6.21 2.55 -19.86
CA GLU A 365 7.21 1.73 -20.55
C GLU A 365 6.94 0.23 -20.37
N MET A 366 6.50 -0.18 -19.18
CA MET A 366 6.07 -1.56 -18.95
C MET A 366 4.88 -1.93 -19.84
N ALA A 367 3.85 -1.09 -19.93
CA ALA A 367 2.70 -1.35 -20.80
C ALA A 367 3.12 -1.51 -22.26
N ARG A 368 4.02 -0.63 -22.75
CA ARG A 368 4.58 -0.71 -24.10
C ARG A 368 5.20 -2.08 -24.37
N VAL A 369 6.05 -2.58 -23.47
CA VAL A 369 6.69 -3.91 -23.63
C VAL A 369 5.66 -5.05 -23.53
N LEU A 370 4.68 -4.94 -22.64
CA LEU A 370 3.62 -5.96 -22.51
C LEU A 370 2.74 -6.07 -23.77
N VAL A 371 2.49 -4.96 -24.46
CA VAL A 371 1.74 -4.93 -25.72
C VAL A 371 2.56 -5.59 -26.83
N GLN A 372 3.85 -5.25 -26.95
CA GLN A 372 4.75 -5.86 -27.93
C GLN A 372 4.83 -7.39 -27.76
N ILE A 373 4.86 -7.86 -26.51
CA ILE A 373 4.86 -9.31 -26.19
C ILE A 373 3.51 -9.97 -26.44
N SER A 374 2.41 -9.21 -26.37
CA SER A 374 1.08 -9.77 -26.54
C SER A 374 0.78 -10.17 -27.98
N ASP A 375 1.50 -9.56 -28.93
CA ASP A 375 1.42 -9.82 -30.38
C ASP A 375 -0.04 -9.86 -30.86
N PHE A 376 -0.72 -8.71 -30.74
CA PHE A 376 -2.10 -8.58 -31.20
C PHE A 376 -2.15 -8.74 -32.72
N ASP A 377 -3.06 -9.59 -33.21
CA ASP A 377 -3.17 -10.02 -34.62
C ASP A 377 -3.38 -8.89 -35.66
N GLN A 378 -3.55 -7.62 -35.26
CA GLN A 378 -3.72 -6.47 -36.16
C GLN A 378 -3.11 -5.18 -35.59
N ASP A 379 -2.31 -4.48 -36.40
CA ASP A 379 -2.07 -3.02 -36.48
C ASP A 379 -2.19 -2.18 -35.19
N VAL A 380 -1.63 -2.62 -34.07
CA VAL A 380 -1.40 -1.69 -32.94
C VAL A 380 -0.22 -0.81 -33.32
N ASP A 381 -0.52 0.42 -33.72
CA ASP A 381 0.49 1.46 -33.84
C ASP A 381 1.04 1.75 -32.44
N ILE A 382 2.25 1.25 -32.18
CA ILE A 382 2.91 1.41 -30.87
C ILE A 382 3.18 2.89 -30.59
N GLU A 383 3.44 3.72 -31.60
CA GLU A 383 3.65 5.16 -31.39
C GLU A 383 2.34 5.84 -31.00
N GLY A 384 1.27 5.64 -31.77
CA GLY A 384 -0.07 6.15 -31.43
C GLY A 384 -0.61 5.63 -30.10
N LEU A 385 -0.31 4.39 -29.73
CA LEU A 385 -0.66 3.84 -28.42
C LEU A 385 0.02 4.62 -27.29
N VAL A 386 1.33 4.86 -27.41
CA VAL A 386 2.12 5.52 -26.35
C VAL A 386 1.62 6.94 -26.10
N ASP A 387 1.22 7.66 -27.14
CA ASP A 387 0.70 9.04 -27.02
C ASP A 387 -0.62 9.13 -26.23
N GLY A 388 -1.46 8.10 -26.30
CA GLY A 388 -2.76 8.04 -25.61
C GLY A 388 -2.78 7.17 -24.36
N LEU A 389 -1.64 6.60 -23.95
CA LEU A 389 -1.58 5.65 -22.84
C LEU A 389 -1.50 6.37 -21.50
N GLU A 390 -2.41 6.02 -20.59
CA GLU A 390 -2.38 6.49 -19.20
C GLU A 390 -2.49 5.32 -18.21
N VAL A 391 -1.99 5.54 -17.00
CA VAL A 391 -2.13 4.60 -15.88
C VAL A 391 -3.43 4.91 -15.14
N ASP A 392 -4.31 3.93 -15.03
CA ASP A 392 -5.58 4.05 -14.32
C ASP A 392 -5.38 3.78 -12.82
N TRP A 393 -5.31 4.87 -12.06
CA TRP A 393 -5.24 4.85 -10.60
C TRP A 393 -6.62 5.13 -10.01
N ARG A 394 -7.00 4.36 -8.98
CA ARG A 394 -8.12 4.73 -8.13
C ARG A 394 -7.75 5.98 -7.33
N ASP A 395 -8.70 6.90 -7.22
CA ASP A 395 -8.53 8.15 -6.47
C ASP A 395 -8.17 7.87 -5.00
N PRO A 396 -6.99 8.31 -4.51
CA PRO A 396 -6.60 8.18 -3.10
C PRO A 396 -7.54 8.93 -2.14
N ALA A 397 -8.26 9.95 -2.62
CA ALA A 397 -9.18 10.75 -1.82
C ALA A 397 -10.51 10.06 -1.55
N THR A 398 -10.75 8.88 -2.12
CA THR A 398 -12.03 8.21 -1.96
C THR A 398 -12.27 7.77 -0.50
N ALA A 399 -12.99 8.62 0.22
CA ALA A 399 -13.09 8.55 1.68
C ALA A 399 -14.31 7.76 2.16
N SER A 400 -15.38 7.62 1.35
CA SER A 400 -16.56 6.79 1.65
C SER A 400 -17.58 6.84 0.50
N LYS A 401 -18.40 5.78 0.36
CA LYS A 401 -19.56 5.75 -0.56
C LYS A 401 -20.50 6.95 -0.42
N ALA A 402 -20.59 7.55 0.77
CA ALA A 402 -21.43 8.72 1.02
C ALA A 402 -20.83 10.01 0.44
N ALA A 403 -19.49 10.15 0.48
CA ALA A 403 -18.79 11.24 -0.15
C ALA A 403 -18.85 11.12 -1.69
N ASP A 404 -18.72 9.90 -2.22
CA ASP A 404 -18.83 9.64 -3.66
C ASP A 404 -20.25 9.92 -4.18
N ALA A 405 -21.27 9.56 -3.40
CA ALA A 405 -22.66 9.87 -3.72
C ALA A 405 -22.96 11.37 -3.74
N ASP A 406 -22.44 12.13 -2.77
CA ASP A 406 -22.57 13.60 -2.73
C ASP A 406 -21.81 14.28 -3.89
N TRP A 407 -20.60 13.82 -4.20
CA TRP A 407 -19.83 14.24 -5.36
C TRP A 407 -20.56 13.95 -6.68
N ALA A 408 -21.06 12.73 -6.83
CA ALA A 408 -21.83 12.27 -8.00
C ALA A 408 -23.09 13.12 -8.18
N LEU A 409 -23.83 13.36 -7.10
CA LEU A 409 -25.03 14.20 -7.11
C LEU A 409 -24.70 15.63 -7.58
N LYS A 410 -23.59 16.22 -7.10
CA LYS A 410 -23.14 17.56 -7.52
C LYS A 410 -22.81 17.60 -9.02
N LEU A 411 -22.07 16.62 -9.54
CA LEU A 411 -21.74 16.57 -10.96
C LEU A 411 -22.96 16.35 -11.86
N LEU A 412 -23.87 15.46 -11.45
CA LEU A 412 -25.15 15.26 -12.14
C LEU A 412 -26.00 16.53 -12.17
N THR A 413 -26.12 17.21 -11.02
CA THR A 413 -26.91 18.43 -10.89
C THR A 413 -26.30 19.59 -11.70
N SER A 414 -24.97 19.66 -11.77
CA SER A 414 -24.26 20.66 -12.58
C SER A 414 -24.22 20.36 -14.07
N GLY A 415 -24.64 19.16 -14.50
CA GLY A 415 -24.64 18.73 -15.89
C GLY A 415 -23.27 18.32 -16.44
N VAL A 416 -22.25 18.15 -15.59
CA VAL A 416 -20.90 17.76 -16.01
C VAL A 416 -20.83 16.29 -16.44
N LEU A 417 -21.60 15.40 -15.78
CA LEU A 417 -21.69 13.98 -16.12
C LEU A 417 -23.14 13.57 -16.33
N ALA A 418 -23.36 12.65 -17.27
CA ALA A 418 -24.66 12.01 -17.46
C ALA A 418 -24.90 10.90 -16.40
N PRO A 419 -26.17 10.59 -16.05
CA PRO A 419 -26.51 9.51 -15.13
C PRO A 419 -25.99 8.12 -15.52
N ASP A 420 -25.75 7.89 -16.81
CA ASP A 420 -25.23 6.64 -17.37
C ASP A 420 -23.71 6.68 -17.67
N SER A 421 -23.01 7.74 -17.26
CA SER A 421 -21.57 7.88 -17.48
C SER A 421 -20.80 6.76 -16.77
N GLU A 422 -19.91 6.09 -17.51
CA GLU A 422 -19.04 5.05 -16.94
C GLU A 422 -18.11 5.61 -15.85
N VAL A 423 -17.66 6.87 -16.01
CA VAL A 423 -16.83 7.59 -15.04
C VAL A 423 -17.59 7.76 -13.71
N LEU A 424 -18.87 8.13 -13.78
CA LEU A 424 -19.73 8.26 -12.61
C LEU A 424 -19.87 6.92 -11.87
N LEU A 425 -20.15 5.84 -12.60
CA LEU A 425 -20.36 4.53 -12.01
C LEU A 425 -19.07 3.92 -11.44
N LYS A 426 -17.92 4.19 -12.06
CA LYS A 426 -16.60 3.80 -11.55
C LYS A 426 -16.30 4.50 -10.21
N ASN A 427 -16.55 5.81 -10.14
CA ASN A 427 -16.30 6.60 -8.92
C ASN A 427 -17.30 6.27 -7.79
N LEU A 428 -18.50 5.80 -8.12
CA LEU A 428 -19.44 5.26 -7.13
C LEU A 428 -19.11 3.82 -6.69
N HIS A 429 -18.01 3.25 -7.17
CA HIS A 429 -17.56 1.89 -6.87
C HIS A 429 -18.55 0.77 -7.21
N PHE A 430 -19.35 0.96 -8.25
CA PHE A 430 -20.09 -0.16 -8.82
C PHE A 430 -19.09 -1.15 -9.41
N SER A 431 -19.28 -2.45 -9.14
CA SER A 431 -18.41 -3.49 -9.68
C SER A 431 -18.51 -3.52 -11.21
N ALA A 432 -17.53 -4.10 -11.89
CA ALA A 432 -17.60 -4.24 -13.36
C ALA A 432 -18.87 -5.00 -13.81
N ALA A 433 -19.34 -5.96 -12.99
CA ALA A 433 -20.60 -6.67 -13.22
C ALA A 433 -21.82 -5.75 -13.05
N ASP A 434 -21.85 -4.94 -11.99
CA ASP A 434 -22.95 -3.98 -11.76
C ASP A 434 -23.00 -2.94 -12.87
N ARG A 435 -21.84 -2.42 -13.31
CA ARG A 435 -21.75 -1.46 -14.41
C ARG A 435 -22.27 -2.04 -15.72
N LEU A 436 -21.90 -3.28 -16.04
CA LEU A 436 -22.39 -3.98 -17.22
C LEU A 436 -23.90 -4.24 -17.14
N GLN A 437 -24.42 -4.60 -15.96
CA GLN A 437 -25.86 -4.75 -15.75
C GLN A 437 -26.60 -3.41 -15.92
N ILE A 438 -26.09 -2.32 -15.33
CA ILE A 438 -26.64 -0.98 -15.47
C ILE A 438 -26.62 -0.54 -16.94
N GLU A 439 -25.54 -0.84 -17.67
CA GLU A 439 -25.45 -0.53 -19.10
C GLU A 439 -26.51 -1.30 -19.91
N GLN A 440 -26.71 -2.59 -19.63
CA GLN A 440 -27.75 -3.42 -20.26
C GLN A 440 -29.16 -2.91 -19.94
N GLU A 441 -29.42 -2.54 -18.69
CA GLU A 441 -30.67 -1.92 -18.25
C GLU A 441 -30.89 -0.56 -18.94
N ASN A 442 -29.87 0.28 -19.06
CA ASN A 442 -29.96 1.57 -19.73
C ASN A 442 -30.13 1.41 -21.25
N ARG A 443 -29.52 0.40 -21.86
CA ARG A 443 -29.69 0.07 -23.29
C ARG A 443 -31.12 -0.41 -23.56
N SER A 444 -31.67 -1.27 -22.72
CA SER A 444 -33.06 -1.73 -22.86
C SER A 444 -34.07 -0.59 -22.64
N LYS A 445 -33.84 0.29 -21.65
CA LYS A 445 -34.64 1.51 -21.44
C LYS A 445 -34.60 2.42 -22.67
N ARG A 446 -33.42 2.71 -23.24
CA ARG A 446 -33.26 3.53 -24.46
C ARG A 446 -34.02 2.94 -25.65
N LEU A 447 -33.91 1.63 -25.87
CA LEU A 447 -34.65 0.93 -26.93
C LEU A 447 -36.17 1.03 -26.73
N SER A 448 -36.65 0.86 -25.50
CA SER A 448 -38.07 0.98 -25.18
C SER A 448 -38.61 2.40 -25.37
N GLN A 449 -37.83 3.44 -25.02
CA GLN A 449 -38.18 4.84 -25.23
C GLN A 449 -38.19 5.20 -26.73
N LEU A 450 -37.21 4.75 -27.51
CA LEU A 450 -37.19 4.94 -28.96
C LEU A 450 -38.42 4.29 -29.62
N ALA A 451 -38.78 3.08 -29.20
CA ALA A 451 -39.97 2.38 -29.69
C ALA A 451 -41.26 3.15 -29.36
N GLN A 452 -41.36 3.72 -28.15
CA GLN A 452 -42.51 4.57 -27.76
C GLN A 452 -42.58 5.86 -28.57
N VAL A 453 -41.45 6.53 -28.83
CA VAL A 453 -41.41 7.74 -29.67
C VAL A 453 -41.83 7.41 -31.09
N LEU A 454 -41.32 6.32 -31.68
CA LEU A 454 -41.71 5.87 -33.01
C LEU A 454 -43.21 5.51 -33.08
N GLN A 455 -43.75 4.83 -32.06
CA GLN A 455 -45.19 4.56 -31.97
C GLN A 455 -46.02 5.84 -31.86
N ALA A 456 -45.60 6.79 -31.02
CA ALA A 456 -46.28 8.08 -30.86
C ALA A 456 -46.26 8.92 -32.14
N SER A 457 -45.14 8.92 -32.88
CA SER A 457 -45.05 9.55 -34.21
C SER A 457 -45.99 8.88 -35.22
N THR A 458 -46.11 7.55 -35.17
CA THR A 458 -47.02 6.80 -36.06
C THR A 458 -48.49 7.05 -35.72
N SER A 459 -48.83 7.26 -34.44
CA SER A 459 -50.19 7.60 -34.00
C SER A 459 -50.58 9.05 -34.33
N GLN A 460 -49.66 10.01 -34.31
CA GLN A 460 -49.92 11.39 -34.73
C GLN A 460 -50.17 11.52 -36.24
N ASP A 461 -49.53 10.69 -37.07
CA ASP A 461 -49.85 10.61 -38.50
C ASP A 461 -51.25 10.00 -38.76
N GLN A 462 -51.74 9.12 -37.88
CA GLN A 462 -53.11 8.59 -37.98
C GLN A 462 -54.18 9.60 -37.53
N GLU A 463 -53.94 10.39 -36.47
CA GLU A 463 -54.90 11.41 -36.00
C GLU A 463 -55.09 12.59 -36.98
N ASN A 464 -54.05 12.97 -37.74
CA ASN A 464 -54.19 14.00 -38.78
C ASN A 464 -54.91 13.53 -40.05
N THR A 465 -55.24 12.24 -40.17
CA THR A 465 -55.95 11.69 -41.33
C THR A 465 -57.45 11.50 -41.08
N GLU A 466 -57.93 11.66 -39.85
CA GLU A 466 -59.34 11.50 -39.47
C GLU A 466 -59.96 12.82 -38.96
N THR A 467 -60.10 13.81 -39.84
CA THR A 467 -61.10 14.88 -39.65
C THR A 467 -61.90 15.05 -40.95
N PRO A 468 -63.20 14.67 -41.02
CA PRO A 468 -63.98 14.76 -42.25
C PRO A 468 -64.49 16.20 -42.51
N PRO A 469 -64.62 16.63 -43.78
CA PRO A 469 -65.14 17.95 -44.09
C PRO A 469 -66.68 18.00 -43.94
N GLN A 470 -67.19 18.97 -43.18
CA GLN A 470 -68.60 19.36 -43.22
C GLN A 470 -68.85 20.31 -44.39
N ASN A 471 -69.80 19.94 -45.24
CA ASN A 471 -70.24 20.70 -46.40
C ASN A 471 -71.47 21.53 -46.03
N SER A 472 -71.43 22.85 -46.23
CA SER A 472 -72.63 23.70 -46.27
C SER A 472 -72.54 24.66 -47.45
N ASP A 473 -73.22 24.29 -48.53
CA ASP A 473 -73.53 25.19 -49.65
C ASP A 473 -74.45 26.32 -49.18
N GLN A 474 -74.10 27.56 -49.51
CA GLN A 474 -75.09 28.59 -49.88
C GLN A 474 -74.47 29.67 -50.78
N VAL A 475 -74.67 29.49 -52.10
CA VAL A 475 -75.15 30.45 -53.11
C VAL A 475 -74.60 31.90 -53.08
N ALA A 476 -73.66 32.19 -53.99
CA ALA A 476 -73.61 33.24 -55.04
C ALA A 476 -74.51 34.52 -54.96
N PRO A 477 -74.19 35.65 -55.66
CA PRO A 477 -72.98 35.98 -56.46
C PRO A 477 -72.50 37.48 -56.49
N SER A 478 -71.37 37.69 -57.18
CA SER A 478 -71.01 38.82 -58.11
C SER A 478 -70.10 39.98 -57.61
N PRO A 479 -69.45 40.78 -58.51
CA PRO A 479 -68.00 40.64 -58.79
C PRO A 479 -67.24 41.99 -58.95
N ARG A 480 -65.95 41.90 -59.35
CA ARG A 480 -65.03 43.00 -59.81
C ARG A 480 -64.47 43.86 -58.66
N GLU A 481 -63.25 44.40 -58.67
CA GLU A 481 -62.26 44.67 -59.72
C GLU A 481 -60.90 45.00 -59.06
N ASN A 482 -59.81 44.67 -59.73
CA ASN A 482 -58.52 45.39 -59.81
C ASN A 482 -57.69 45.79 -58.57
N ALA A 483 -56.51 45.15 -58.53
CA ALA A 483 -55.20 45.77 -58.76
C ALA A 483 -54.42 46.41 -57.61
N SER A 484 -53.09 46.17 -57.69
CA SER A 484 -51.97 46.94 -57.15
C SER A 484 -51.87 47.00 -55.63
N ASP A 485 -50.72 47.04 -54.99
CA ASP A 485 -49.32 46.77 -55.28
C ASP A 485 -48.64 46.91 -53.90
N ASP A 486 -47.36 46.65 -53.87
CA ASP A 486 -46.42 47.19 -52.89
C ASP A 486 -46.36 46.56 -51.48
N ALA A 487 -45.36 45.67 -51.45
CA ALA A 487 -44.40 45.47 -50.38
C ALA A 487 -43.93 46.74 -49.65
N ARG A 488 -43.69 46.57 -48.35
CA ARG A 488 -42.65 47.17 -47.49
C ARG A 488 -43.00 46.74 -46.06
N GLU A 489 -42.11 46.46 -45.13
CA GLU A 489 -40.66 46.39 -45.01
C GLU A 489 -40.47 45.87 -43.56
N ALA A 490 -39.36 45.17 -43.32
CA ALA A 490 -38.62 45.15 -42.06
C ALA A 490 -39.36 45.00 -40.71
N ARG A 491 -39.09 43.87 -40.04
CA ARG A 491 -38.07 43.81 -38.99
C ARG A 491 -37.59 42.39 -38.73
#